data_AF-A0A522W9N8-F1
#
_entry.id   AF-A0A522W9N8-F1
#
_cell.length_a   1.000
_cell.length_b   1.000
_cell.length_c   1.000
_cell.angle_alpha   90.00
_cell.angle_beta   90.00
_cell.angle_gamma   90.00
#
_symmetry.space_group_name_H-M   'P 1'
#
loop_
_entity.id
_entity.type
_entity.pdbx_description
1 polymer ?
#
loop_
_entity_poly.entity_id
_entity_poly.type
_entity_poly.pdbx_seq_one_letter_code
_entity_poly.pdbx_strand_id
1 'polypeptide(L)'
;MRHNGYCELGFAKLDTDRVKRRGFPEVIYAPGKTDSQIKDIAAKIIACRQALLITKLEKETYEYLKECFSGLCYNPSARAAYIKTGRASRLKGFVLIVSAGTADIPVAEEAAVALEIMGVRVERMYDVGVAGVHRLLDKKSLLRRARVIVVAAGMEGALASVVSGLVSSPVIALPTSVGYGANFKGLSALLTMLNSCSPGVAVVNIDNGFGAGYFAGLINKKSQKR
;
A
#
# COMPACT_ATOMS: atom_id res chain seq x y z
N MET A 1 -13.57 -8.90 33.27
CA MET A 1 -14.11 -9.48 32.01
C MET A 1 -12.95 -9.74 31.07
N ARG A 2 -12.80 -10.96 30.53
CA ARG A 2 -11.70 -11.29 29.60
C ARG A 2 -11.89 -10.50 28.30
N HIS A 3 -11.00 -9.56 28.02
CA HIS A 3 -10.97 -8.89 26.73
C HIS A 3 -10.27 -9.83 25.74
N ASN A 4 -11.04 -10.53 24.90
CA ASN A 4 -10.49 -11.53 23.98
C ASN A 4 -9.69 -10.94 22.80
N GLY A 5 -9.43 -9.63 22.78
CA GLY A 5 -8.67 -8.94 21.74
C GLY A 5 -9.37 -8.84 20.38
N TYR A 6 -10.56 -9.42 20.22
CA TYR A 6 -11.41 -9.32 19.04
C TYR A 6 -12.88 -9.04 19.39
N CYS A 7 -13.66 -8.60 18.40
CA CYS A 7 -15.10 -8.36 18.47
C CYS A 7 -15.82 -9.23 17.43
N GLU A 8 -16.91 -9.89 17.81
CA GLU A 8 -17.74 -10.65 16.87
C GLU A 8 -18.85 -9.76 16.30
N LEU A 9 -19.05 -9.82 14.99
CA LEU A 9 -20.09 -9.10 14.24
C LEU A 9 -21.11 -10.07 13.63
N GLY A 10 -21.09 -11.35 14.00
CA GLY A 10 -21.89 -12.43 13.41
C GLY A 10 -21.31 -12.95 12.08
N PHE A 11 -20.95 -12.05 11.16
CA PHE A 11 -20.35 -12.41 9.85
C PHE A 11 -18.82 -12.29 9.81
N ALA A 12 -18.20 -11.68 10.83
CA ALA A 12 -16.76 -11.48 10.94
C ALA A 12 -16.29 -11.43 12.40
N LYS A 13 -15.00 -11.72 12.62
CA LYS A 13 -14.31 -11.53 13.90
C LYS A 13 -13.22 -10.48 13.74
N LEU A 14 -13.49 -9.28 14.22
CA LEU A 14 -12.63 -8.11 14.08
C LEU A 14 -11.55 -8.08 15.16
N ASP A 15 -10.29 -8.05 14.78
CA ASP A 15 -9.11 -7.93 15.64
C ASP A 15 -8.92 -6.50 16.17
N THR A 16 -9.65 -6.18 17.23
CA THR A 16 -9.55 -4.87 17.92
C THR A 16 -8.19 -4.61 18.55
N ASP A 17 -7.37 -5.64 18.80
CA ASP A 17 -6.05 -5.51 19.41
C ASP A 17 -4.89 -5.46 18.39
N ARG A 18 -5.19 -5.45 17.08
CA ARG A 18 -4.17 -5.44 16.03
C ARG A 18 -3.15 -4.32 16.19
N VAL A 19 -3.61 -3.13 16.60
CA VAL A 19 -2.74 -1.96 16.86
C VAL A 19 -1.67 -2.27 17.92
N LYS A 20 -2.01 -3.00 18.99
CA LYS A 20 -1.06 -3.34 20.06
C LYS A 20 0.08 -4.21 19.54
N ARG A 21 -0.23 -5.15 18.63
CA ARG A 21 0.75 -6.11 18.09
C ARG A 21 1.51 -5.59 16.87
N ARG A 22 0.85 -4.83 16.01
CA ARG A 22 1.36 -4.44 14.68
C ARG A 22 1.63 -2.94 14.56
N GLY A 23 1.13 -2.12 15.48
CA GLY A 23 1.21 -0.66 15.40
C GLY A 23 0.36 -0.07 14.26
N PHE A 24 -0.55 -0.87 13.69
CA PHE A 24 -1.48 -0.47 12.65
C PHE A 24 -2.81 -1.20 12.85
N PRO A 25 -3.96 -0.52 12.70
CA PRO A 25 -5.28 -1.11 12.93
C PRO A 25 -5.66 -2.09 11.84
N GLU A 26 -6.80 -2.76 12.02
CA GLU A 26 -7.32 -3.65 10.99
C GLU A 26 -7.69 -2.88 9.71
N VAL A 27 -7.53 -3.55 8.57
CA VAL A 27 -7.77 -2.97 7.24
C VAL A 27 -8.89 -3.73 6.57
N ILE A 28 -9.83 -3.00 6.00
CA ILE A 28 -10.97 -3.59 5.31
C ILE A 28 -10.62 -3.80 3.84
N TYR A 29 -10.47 -5.06 3.44
CA TYR A 29 -10.46 -5.44 2.03
C TYR A 29 -11.89 -5.42 1.49
N ALA A 30 -12.24 -4.45 0.65
CA ALA A 30 -13.62 -4.26 0.18
C ALA A 30 -14.13 -5.35 -0.79
N PRO A 31 -13.34 -5.88 -1.74
CA PRO A 31 -13.86 -6.84 -2.73
C PRO A 31 -14.45 -8.09 -2.07
N GLY A 32 -15.62 -8.49 -2.55
CA GLY A 32 -16.38 -9.63 -2.03
C GLY A 32 -17.18 -9.36 -0.75
N LYS A 33 -17.20 -8.13 -0.23
CA LYS A 33 -18.06 -7.71 0.89
C LYS A 33 -19.24 -6.87 0.41
N THR A 34 -20.35 -6.93 1.13
CA THR A 34 -21.48 -6.01 0.92
C THR A 34 -21.20 -4.65 1.54
N ASP A 35 -21.89 -3.62 1.06
CA ASP A 35 -21.80 -2.27 1.63
C ASP A 35 -22.14 -2.24 3.13
N SER A 36 -23.14 -3.04 3.55
CA SER A 36 -23.51 -3.20 4.97
C SER A 36 -22.41 -3.84 5.80
N GLN A 37 -21.76 -4.90 5.30
CA GLN A 37 -20.64 -5.53 5.99
C GLN A 37 -19.46 -4.57 6.15
N ILE A 38 -19.15 -3.79 5.11
CA ILE A 38 -18.08 -2.78 5.16
C ILE A 38 -18.43 -1.70 6.18
N LYS A 39 -19.67 -1.21 6.19
CA LYS A 39 -20.16 -0.22 7.16
C LYS A 39 -20.03 -0.73 8.59
N ASP A 40 -20.50 -1.94 8.89
CA ASP A 40 -20.49 -2.49 10.25
C ASP A 40 -19.07 -2.69 10.77
N ILE A 41 -18.16 -3.18 9.92
CA ILE A 41 -16.74 -3.29 10.25
C ILE A 41 -16.14 -1.89 10.50
N ALA A 42 -16.39 -0.93 9.61
CA ALA A 42 -15.86 0.43 9.72
C ALA A 42 -16.36 1.13 10.99
N ALA A 43 -17.66 1.03 11.28
CA ALA A 43 -18.27 1.58 12.49
C ALA A 43 -17.59 1.05 13.75
N LYS A 44 -17.27 -0.26 13.77
CA LYS A 44 -16.59 -0.87 14.92
C LYS A 44 -15.15 -0.37 15.08
N ILE A 45 -14.38 -0.26 13.99
CA ILE A 45 -13.01 0.28 14.02
C ILE A 45 -13.01 1.73 14.54
N ILE A 46 -13.94 2.54 14.04
CA ILE A 46 -14.10 3.95 14.45
C ILE A 46 -14.48 4.05 15.93
N ALA A 47 -15.41 3.21 16.40
CA ALA A 47 -15.81 3.18 17.81
C ALA A 47 -14.64 2.82 18.75
N CYS A 48 -13.68 2.03 18.28
CA CYS A 48 -12.43 1.73 18.98
C CYS A 48 -11.40 2.88 18.92
N ARG A 49 -11.73 4.03 18.32
CA ARG A 49 -10.86 5.20 18.11
C ARG A 49 -9.58 4.86 17.36
N GLN A 50 -9.67 3.93 16.42
CA GLN A 50 -8.55 3.52 15.58
C GLN A 50 -8.61 4.21 14.20
N ALA A 51 -7.47 4.30 13.52
CA ALA A 51 -7.49 4.75 12.13
C ALA A 51 -8.25 3.73 11.28
N LEU A 52 -8.97 4.20 10.28
CA LEU A 52 -9.68 3.38 9.32
C LEU A 52 -8.93 3.39 7.98
N LEU A 53 -8.76 2.22 7.38
CA LEU A 53 -8.35 2.07 5.98
C LEU A 53 -9.22 0.99 5.33
N ILE A 54 -9.83 1.35 4.20
CA ILE A 54 -10.59 0.48 3.31
C ILE A 54 -9.88 0.49 1.96
N THR A 55 -9.49 -0.69 1.46
CA THR A 55 -8.73 -0.85 0.22
C THR A 55 -9.59 -1.44 -0.89
N LYS A 56 -9.29 -1.08 -2.15
CA LYS A 56 -10.02 -1.53 -3.35
C LYS A 56 -11.52 -1.24 -3.28
N LEU A 57 -11.86 -0.10 -2.71
CA LEU A 57 -13.21 0.40 -2.53
C LEU A 57 -13.65 1.16 -3.79
N GLU A 58 -14.79 0.78 -4.34
CA GLU A 58 -15.38 1.52 -5.45
C GLU A 58 -16.04 2.82 -4.99
N LYS A 59 -16.22 3.74 -5.93
CA LYS A 59 -16.78 5.06 -5.66
C LYS A 59 -18.21 4.98 -5.13
N GLU A 60 -19.01 4.05 -5.63
CA GLU A 60 -20.41 3.87 -5.28
C GLU A 60 -20.54 3.48 -3.80
N THR A 61 -19.78 2.48 -3.36
CA THR A 61 -19.71 2.08 -1.95
C THR A 61 -19.15 3.21 -1.09
N TYR A 62 -18.17 3.98 -1.56
CA TYR A 62 -17.69 5.15 -0.82
C TYR A 62 -18.78 6.19 -0.56
N GLU A 63 -19.59 6.57 -1.57
CA GLU A 63 -20.66 7.56 -1.39
C GLU A 63 -21.68 7.07 -0.36
N TYR A 64 -22.04 5.77 -0.37
CA TYR A 64 -22.86 5.16 0.68
C TYR A 64 -22.25 5.31 2.08
N LEU A 65 -20.95 5.03 2.23
CA LEU A 65 -20.26 5.09 3.53
C LEU A 65 -20.04 6.53 4.01
N LYS A 66 -19.88 7.48 3.10
CA LYS A 66 -19.65 8.90 3.39
C LYS A 66 -20.83 9.53 4.13
N GLU A 67 -22.05 9.10 3.83
CA GLU A 67 -23.26 9.51 4.57
C GLU A 67 -23.28 8.95 6.00
N CYS A 68 -22.62 7.81 6.23
CA CYS A 68 -22.60 7.13 7.52
C CYS A 68 -21.49 7.62 8.46
N PHE A 69 -20.36 8.12 7.93
CA PHE A 69 -19.16 8.42 8.72
C PHE A 69 -18.62 9.81 8.44
N SER A 70 -18.71 10.70 9.43
CA SER A 70 -18.11 12.03 9.35
C SER A 70 -16.57 11.95 9.29
N GLY A 71 -15.97 12.74 8.40
CA GLY A 71 -14.52 12.77 8.21
C GLY A 71 -13.93 11.62 7.38
N LEU A 72 -14.76 10.74 6.81
CA LEU A 72 -14.32 9.74 5.84
C LEU A 72 -13.74 10.42 4.59
N CYS A 73 -12.47 10.18 4.33
CA CYS A 73 -11.78 10.66 3.14
C CYS A 73 -11.72 9.55 2.08
N TYR A 74 -11.66 9.92 0.81
CA TYR A 74 -11.47 8.99 -0.31
C TYR A 74 -10.34 9.45 -1.23
N ASN A 75 -9.45 8.53 -1.56
CA ASN A 75 -8.47 8.70 -2.63
C ASN A 75 -8.97 7.90 -3.85
N PRO A 76 -9.47 8.57 -4.90
CA PRO A 76 -10.02 7.89 -6.08
C PRO A 76 -8.94 7.12 -6.86
N SER A 77 -7.71 7.63 -6.91
CA SER A 77 -6.60 6.93 -7.57
C SER A 77 -6.29 5.62 -6.83
N ALA A 78 -6.18 5.65 -5.51
CA ALA A 78 -5.93 4.47 -4.68
C ALA A 78 -7.10 3.48 -4.62
N ARG A 79 -8.32 3.90 -5.02
CA ARG A 79 -9.57 3.23 -4.66
C ARG A 79 -9.61 2.88 -3.18
N ALA A 80 -9.33 3.88 -2.33
CA ALA A 80 -9.20 3.68 -0.89
C ALA A 80 -9.89 4.78 -0.10
N ALA A 81 -10.66 4.38 0.91
CA ALA A 81 -11.24 5.30 1.89
C ALA A 81 -10.54 5.17 3.24
N TYR A 82 -10.44 6.26 3.98
CA TYR A 82 -9.70 6.27 5.24
C TYR A 82 -10.17 7.37 6.21
N ILE A 83 -9.91 7.12 7.49
CA ILE A 83 -10.00 8.11 8.57
C ILE A 83 -8.69 8.04 9.35
N LYS A 84 -7.98 9.17 9.42
CA LYS A 84 -6.73 9.27 10.19
C LYS A 84 -7.06 9.58 11.65
N THR A 85 -6.43 8.89 12.58
CA THR A 85 -6.40 9.28 14.00
C THR A 85 -5.18 10.16 14.25
N GLY A 86 -5.33 11.20 15.08
CA GLY A 86 -4.40 12.32 15.19
C GLY A 86 -2.93 11.97 15.51
N ARG A 87 -2.03 12.87 15.05
CA ARG A 87 -0.56 12.96 15.24
C ARG A 87 0.21 11.64 15.08
N ALA A 88 0.28 11.14 13.85
CA ALA A 88 1.40 10.29 13.49
C ALA A 88 2.70 11.12 13.54
N SER A 89 3.65 10.72 14.39
CA SER A 89 4.97 11.37 14.47
C SER A 89 5.63 11.33 13.10
N ARG A 90 6.03 12.49 12.55
CA ARG A 90 6.72 12.54 11.26
C ARG A 90 8.02 11.76 11.35
N LEU A 91 8.00 10.57 10.78
CA LEU A 91 9.16 9.70 10.63
C LEU A 91 10.22 10.42 9.78
N LYS A 92 11.49 10.41 10.21
CA LYS A 92 12.63 10.90 9.41
C LYS A 92 12.78 10.14 8.08
N GLY A 93 13.27 10.83 7.05
CA GLY A 93 13.39 10.27 5.70
C GLY A 93 12.03 10.04 5.03
N PHE A 94 12.04 9.38 3.87
CA PHE A 94 10.82 9.10 3.12
C PHE A 94 10.88 7.73 2.45
N VAL A 95 9.71 7.20 2.14
CA VAL A 95 9.53 6.05 1.23
C VAL A 95 9.18 6.61 -0.14
N LEU A 96 9.84 6.10 -1.17
CA LEU A 96 9.54 6.47 -2.55
C LEU A 96 8.61 5.43 -3.17
N ILE A 97 7.50 5.86 -3.73
CA ILE A 97 6.60 5.04 -4.52
C ILE A 97 6.90 5.29 -5.99
N VAL A 98 7.18 4.22 -6.72
CA VAL A 98 7.50 4.25 -8.15
C VAL A 98 6.44 3.43 -8.89
N SER A 99 5.91 3.95 -9.99
CA SER A 99 5.04 3.19 -10.90
C SER A 99 5.66 3.08 -12.29
N ALA A 100 5.54 1.91 -12.93
CA ALA A 100 6.03 1.72 -14.29
C ALA A 100 5.17 2.46 -15.31
N GLY A 101 3.85 2.31 -15.25
CA GLY A 101 2.90 3.06 -16.07
C GLY A 101 1.88 3.82 -15.24
N THR A 102 1.03 4.57 -15.94
CA THR A 102 -0.16 5.21 -15.35
C THR A 102 -1.19 4.18 -14.86
N ALA A 103 -1.29 3.03 -15.54
CA ALA A 103 -2.18 1.94 -15.16
C ALA A 103 -1.80 1.26 -13.82
N ASP A 104 -0.53 1.38 -13.40
CA ASP A 104 -0.04 0.85 -12.12
C ASP A 104 -0.32 1.80 -10.94
N ILE A 105 -0.66 3.07 -11.23
CA ILE A 105 -0.86 4.12 -10.21
C ILE A 105 -1.87 3.71 -9.14
N PRO A 106 -3.02 3.06 -9.44
CA PRO A 106 -3.96 2.70 -8.39
C PRO A 106 -3.38 1.79 -7.31
N VAL A 107 -2.59 0.78 -7.72
CA VAL A 107 -1.94 -0.14 -6.79
C VAL A 107 -0.80 0.58 -6.04
N ALA A 108 -0.08 1.48 -6.71
CA ALA A 108 0.96 2.31 -6.12
C ALA A 108 0.41 3.30 -5.07
N GLU A 109 -0.72 3.95 -5.36
CA GLU A 109 -1.41 4.88 -4.45
C GLU A 109 -2.01 4.15 -3.25
N GLU A 110 -2.48 2.91 -3.40
CA GLU A 110 -2.89 2.08 -2.25
C GLU A 110 -1.73 1.92 -1.24
N ALA A 111 -0.51 1.67 -1.72
CA ALA A 111 0.69 1.62 -0.88
C ALA A 111 1.01 2.99 -0.25
N ALA A 112 0.87 4.07 -1.01
CA ALA A 112 1.10 5.43 -0.55
C ALA A 112 0.13 5.84 0.58
N VAL A 113 -1.16 5.56 0.42
CA VAL A 113 -2.19 5.83 1.43
C VAL A 113 -1.91 5.06 2.72
N ALA A 114 -1.54 3.78 2.62
CA ALA A 114 -1.16 2.99 3.78
C ALA A 114 0.00 3.63 4.56
N LEU A 115 1.06 4.05 3.86
CA LEU A 115 2.23 4.73 4.43
C LEU A 115 1.87 6.08 5.09
N GLU A 116 1.02 6.87 4.44
CA GLU A 116 0.59 8.16 4.98
C GLU A 116 -0.23 8.00 6.27
N ILE A 117 -1.07 6.96 6.35
CA ILE A 117 -1.79 6.61 7.59
C ILE A 117 -0.81 6.15 8.67
N MET A 118 0.29 5.50 8.30
CA MET A 118 1.39 5.16 9.21
C MET A 118 2.24 6.37 9.65
N GLY A 119 2.01 7.56 9.09
CA GLY A 119 2.82 8.76 9.37
C GLY A 119 4.17 8.82 8.67
N VAL A 120 4.34 8.02 7.62
CA VAL A 120 5.55 8.02 6.79
C VAL A 120 5.43 9.13 5.75
N ARG A 121 6.50 9.91 5.56
CA ARG A 121 6.59 10.80 4.39
C ARG A 121 6.73 9.96 3.12
N VAL A 122 5.87 10.22 2.14
CA VAL A 122 5.85 9.54 0.86
C VAL A 122 6.24 10.51 -0.25
N GLU A 123 7.19 10.12 -1.07
CA GLU A 123 7.47 10.77 -2.35
C GLU A 123 6.99 9.85 -3.48
N ARG A 124 6.59 10.42 -4.61
CA ARG A 124 5.97 9.69 -5.72
C ARG A 124 6.72 9.95 -7.03
N MET A 125 6.92 8.90 -7.82
CA MET A 125 7.55 8.95 -9.13
C MET A 125 6.80 8.02 -10.08
N TYR A 126 5.89 8.57 -10.87
CA TYR A 126 4.99 7.78 -11.71
C TYR A 126 5.41 7.77 -13.17
N ASP A 127 4.99 6.71 -13.86
CA ASP A 127 5.15 6.53 -15.30
C ASP A 127 6.62 6.52 -15.76
N VAL A 128 7.48 5.82 -15.01
CA VAL A 128 8.93 5.69 -15.28
C VAL A 128 9.31 4.28 -15.70
N GLY A 129 8.45 3.63 -16.49
CA GLY A 129 8.63 2.27 -16.98
C GLY A 129 9.86 2.06 -17.86
N VAL A 130 10.21 0.79 -18.06
CA VAL A 130 11.48 0.37 -18.70
C VAL A 130 11.58 0.85 -20.15
N ALA A 131 10.46 0.88 -20.90
CA ALA A 131 10.43 1.40 -22.27
C ALA A 131 10.95 2.84 -22.40
N GLY A 132 10.86 3.63 -21.32
CA GLY A 132 11.38 4.99 -21.23
C GLY A 132 12.36 5.16 -20.08
N VAL A 133 13.33 4.24 -19.92
CA VAL A 133 14.23 4.19 -18.76
C VAL A 133 14.95 5.51 -18.46
N HIS A 134 15.18 6.36 -19.45
CA HIS A 134 15.73 7.71 -19.26
C HIS A 134 14.92 8.54 -18.24
N ARG A 135 13.58 8.41 -18.21
CA ARG A 135 12.71 9.10 -17.24
C ARG A 135 13.02 8.72 -15.79
N LEU A 136 13.38 7.46 -15.56
CA LEU A 136 13.84 6.98 -14.25
C LEU A 136 15.24 7.55 -13.93
N LEU A 137 16.14 7.51 -14.92
CA LEU A 137 17.54 7.94 -14.77
C LEU A 137 17.65 9.45 -14.48
N ASP A 138 16.73 10.27 -14.99
CA ASP A 138 16.66 11.71 -14.72
C ASP A 138 16.35 12.02 -13.24
N LYS A 139 15.85 11.02 -12.49
CA LYS A 139 15.49 11.15 -11.07
C LYS A 139 16.39 10.34 -10.14
N LYS A 140 17.62 9.99 -10.58
CA LYS A 140 18.63 9.26 -9.79
C LYS A 140 18.86 9.82 -8.38
N SER A 141 18.88 11.15 -8.24
CA SER A 141 19.10 11.80 -6.94
C SER A 141 17.97 11.52 -5.95
N LEU A 142 16.72 11.44 -6.42
CA LEU A 142 15.56 11.11 -5.59
C LEU A 142 15.58 9.63 -5.18
N LEU A 143 15.86 8.74 -6.13
CA LEU A 143 16.01 7.29 -5.88
C LEU A 143 17.02 7.02 -4.76
N ARG A 144 18.22 7.62 -4.84
CA ARG A 144 19.31 7.41 -3.87
C ARG A 144 19.03 7.97 -2.47
N ARG A 145 18.11 8.92 -2.34
CA ARG A 145 17.74 9.54 -1.04
C ARG A 145 16.61 8.80 -0.33
N ALA A 146 15.88 7.94 -1.04
CA ALA A 146 14.81 7.15 -0.47
C ALA A 146 15.38 6.16 0.55
N ARG A 147 14.66 5.95 1.66
CA ARG A 147 15.05 4.94 2.65
C ARG A 147 14.60 3.54 2.24
N VAL A 148 13.47 3.48 1.56
CA VAL A 148 12.85 2.27 1.00
C VAL A 148 12.14 2.71 -0.26
N ILE A 149 12.13 1.86 -1.27
CA ILE A 149 11.42 2.12 -2.53
C ILE A 149 10.39 1.02 -2.74
N VAL A 150 9.14 1.39 -3.03
CA VAL A 150 8.12 0.46 -3.52
C VAL A 150 8.00 0.66 -5.03
N VAL A 151 8.13 -0.41 -5.80
CA VAL A 151 8.03 -0.37 -7.26
C VAL A 151 6.81 -1.15 -7.71
N ALA A 152 5.76 -0.44 -8.12
CA ALA A 152 4.57 -0.99 -8.74
C ALA A 152 4.79 -1.16 -10.24
N ALA A 153 4.75 -2.39 -10.74
CA ALA A 153 4.90 -2.63 -12.18
C ALA A 153 4.14 -3.89 -12.62
N GLY A 154 3.35 -3.71 -13.68
CA GLY A 154 2.76 -4.78 -14.47
C GLY A 154 3.62 -5.15 -15.67
N MET A 155 2.98 -5.62 -16.75
CA MET A 155 3.63 -6.15 -17.96
C MET A 155 4.66 -7.22 -17.60
N GLU A 156 5.93 -7.04 -17.98
CA GLU A 156 7.03 -7.94 -17.63
C GLU A 156 7.58 -7.73 -16.20
N GLY A 157 7.20 -6.67 -15.49
CA GLY A 157 7.63 -6.43 -14.10
C GLY A 157 9.11 -6.04 -13.90
N ALA A 158 9.85 -5.79 -14.99
CA ALA A 158 11.30 -5.60 -14.97
C ALA A 158 11.80 -4.35 -14.22
N LEU A 159 10.93 -3.35 -14.02
CA LEU A 159 11.31 -2.08 -13.39
C LEU A 159 11.90 -2.25 -11.99
N ALA A 160 11.42 -3.22 -11.19
CA ALA A 160 11.93 -3.47 -9.85
C ALA A 160 13.43 -3.83 -9.86
N SER A 161 13.85 -4.69 -10.79
CA SER A 161 15.25 -5.07 -10.98
C SER A 161 16.11 -3.89 -11.42
N VAL A 162 15.60 -3.05 -12.33
CA VAL A 162 16.30 -1.84 -12.79
C VAL A 162 16.51 -0.87 -11.62
N VAL A 163 15.45 -0.58 -10.87
CA VAL A 163 15.53 0.33 -9.70
C VAL A 163 16.52 -0.20 -8.67
N SER A 164 16.47 -1.49 -8.36
CA SER A 164 17.38 -2.11 -7.38
C SER A 164 18.85 -2.01 -7.79
N GLY A 165 19.17 -2.09 -9.08
CA GLY A 165 20.53 -1.85 -9.58
C GLY A 165 21.04 -0.41 -9.45
N LEU A 166 20.17 0.56 -9.15
CA LEU A 166 20.51 1.99 -9.08
C LEU A 166 20.64 2.53 -7.65
N VAL A 167 20.26 1.75 -6.63
CA VAL A 167 20.12 2.20 -5.24
C VAL A 167 20.75 1.23 -4.26
N SER A 168 21.09 1.73 -3.07
CA SER A 168 21.52 0.91 -1.93
C SER A 168 20.39 0.66 -0.91
N SER A 169 19.24 1.30 -1.10
CA SER A 169 18.05 1.12 -0.25
C SER A 169 17.30 -0.15 -0.62
N PRO A 170 16.62 -0.82 0.33
CA PRO A 170 15.73 -1.94 0.03
C PRO A 170 14.63 -1.55 -0.98
N VAL A 171 14.33 -2.47 -1.89
CA VAL A 171 13.26 -2.35 -2.88
C VAL A 171 12.17 -3.37 -2.58
N ILE A 172 10.94 -2.90 -2.44
CA ILE A 172 9.75 -3.76 -2.36
C ILE A 172 9.11 -3.79 -3.73
N ALA A 173 9.18 -4.95 -4.38
CA ALA A 173 8.59 -5.18 -5.67
C ALA A 173 7.10 -5.52 -5.50
N LEU A 174 6.25 -4.71 -6.12
CA LEU A 174 4.79 -4.78 -6.06
C LEU A 174 4.29 -5.12 -7.47
N PRO A 175 4.15 -6.42 -7.81
CA PRO A 175 3.63 -6.81 -9.10
C PRO A 175 2.16 -6.36 -9.20
N THR A 176 1.78 -5.79 -10.34
CA THR A 176 0.37 -5.46 -10.61
C THR A 176 -0.22 -6.44 -11.61
N SER A 177 -1.55 -6.54 -11.64
CA SER A 177 -2.27 -7.31 -12.64
C SER A 177 -2.38 -6.62 -14.01
N VAL A 178 -1.74 -5.46 -14.18
CA VAL A 178 -1.73 -4.70 -15.43
C VAL A 178 -0.92 -5.46 -16.50
N GLY A 179 -1.53 -5.66 -17.67
CA GLY A 179 -0.87 -6.22 -18.84
C GLY A 179 -1.83 -7.03 -19.70
N TYR A 180 -1.33 -7.53 -20.83
CA TYR A 180 -2.12 -8.28 -21.81
C TYR A 180 -1.60 -9.70 -21.99
N GLY A 181 -2.49 -10.62 -22.41
CA GLY A 181 -2.15 -11.98 -22.85
C GLY A 181 -1.20 -12.72 -21.92
N ALA A 182 0.07 -12.78 -22.32
CA ALA A 182 1.17 -13.43 -21.59
C ALA A 182 1.46 -12.85 -20.20
N ASN A 183 0.82 -11.73 -19.82
CA ASN A 183 0.96 -11.21 -18.47
C ASN A 183 0.31 -12.13 -17.40
N PHE A 184 -0.74 -12.87 -17.78
CA PHE A 184 -1.52 -13.77 -16.92
C PHE A 184 -1.96 -13.11 -15.59
N LYS A 185 -2.58 -11.93 -15.67
CA LYS A 185 -3.08 -11.16 -14.53
C LYS A 185 -2.00 -10.90 -13.46
N GLY A 186 -0.79 -10.58 -13.90
CA GLY A 186 0.35 -10.25 -13.05
C GLY A 186 1.27 -11.42 -12.70
N LEU A 187 0.94 -12.66 -13.10
CA LEU A 187 1.79 -13.82 -12.81
C LEU A 187 3.17 -13.69 -13.45
N SER A 188 3.25 -13.21 -14.69
CA SER A 188 4.53 -12.94 -15.35
C SER A 188 5.37 -11.91 -14.56
N ALA A 189 4.79 -10.77 -14.19
CA ALA A 189 5.45 -9.73 -13.42
C ALA A 189 5.92 -10.25 -12.06
N LEU A 190 5.08 -11.02 -11.35
CA LEU A 190 5.43 -11.67 -10.10
C LEU A 190 6.64 -12.59 -10.25
N LEU A 191 6.63 -13.47 -11.26
CA LEU A 191 7.73 -14.41 -11.53
C LEU A 191 9.01 -13.67 -11.92
N THR A 192 8.93 -12.62 -12.74
CA THR A 192 10.09 -11.79 -13.07
C THR A 192 10.69 -11.14 -11.82
N MET A 193 9.86 -10.56 -10.95
CA MET A 193 10.31 -9.90 -9.73
C MET A 193 10.93 -10.90 -8.75
N LEU A 194 10.37 -12.12 -8.63
CA LEU A 194 10.91 -13.18 -7.77
C LEU A 194 12.24 -13.74 -8.29
N ASN A 195 12.37 -13.86 -9.62
CA ASN A 195 13.61 -14.31 -10.27
C ASN A 195 14.66 -13.21 -10.42
N SER A 196 14.42 -12.02 -9.85
CA SER A 196 15.41 -10.94 -9.89
C SER A 196 16.71 -11.36 -9.21
N CYS A 197 17.83 -11.20 -9.92
CA CYS A 197 19.16 -11.45 -9.37
C CYS A 197 19.67 -10.28 -8.50
N SER A 198 18.94 -9.16 -8.43
CA SER A 198 19.38 -7.99 -7.69
C SER A 198 19.16 -8.20 -6.18
N PRO A 199 20.21 -8.16 -5.35
CA PRO A 199 20.05 -8.27 -3.90
C PRO A 199 19.29 -7.05 -3.36
N GLY A 200 18.50 -7.26 -2.31
CA GLY A 200 17.73 -6.19 -1.68
C GLY A 200 16.31 -5.99 -2.23
N VAL A 201 15.87 -6.84 -3.17
CA VAL A 201 14.49 -6.92 -3.63
C VAL A 201 13.69 -7.89 -2.75
N ALA A 202 12.53 -7.45 -2.25
CA ALA A 202 11.53 -8.30 -1.62
C ALA A 202 10.20 -8.16 -2.36
N VAL A 203 9.56 -9.28 -2.71
CA VAL A 203 8.35 -9.28 -3.54
C VAL A 203 7.12 -9.50 -2.68
N VAL A 204 6.07 -8.70 -2.92
CA VAL A 204 4.74 -8.94 -2.34
C VAL A 204 3.80 -9.60 -3.35
N ASN A 205 2.62 -10.01 -2.90
CA ASN A 205 1.63 -10.57 -3.79
C ASN A 205 1.09 -9.54 -4.80
N ILE A 206 0.51 -10.04 -5.90
CA ILE A 206 -0.06 -9.23 -6.98
C ILE A 206 -1.13 -8.30 -6.41
N ASP A 207 -1.07 -7.03 -6.82
CA ASP A 207 -1.97 -5.95 -6.41
C ASP A 207 -2.02 -5.69 -4.89
N ASN A 208 -1.08 -6.21 -4.10
CA ASN A 208 -1.05 -6.03 -2.65
C ASN A 208 -0.37 -4.71 -2.24
N GLY A 209 -0.94 -3.58 -2.68
CA GLY A 209 -0.43 -2.25 -2.40
C GLY A 209 -0.35 -1.97 -0.90
N PHE A 210 -1.40 -2.32 -0.14
CA PHE A 210 -1.39 -2.21 1.31
C PHE A 210 -0.23 -2.98 1.95
N GLY A 211 0.00 -4.23 1.55
CA GLY A 211 1.09 -5.06 2.08
C GLY A 211 2.47 -4.44 1.81
N ALA A 212 2.68 -3.96 0.58
CA ALA A 212 3.91 -3.26 0.21
C ALA A 212 4.12 -1.98 1.04
N GLY A 213 3.10 -1.12 1.13
CA GLY A 213 3.16 0.12 1.89
C GLY A 213 3.39 -0.13 3.39
N TYR A 214 2.66 -1.08 3.97
CA TYR A 214 2.82 -1.46 5.38
C TYR A 214 4.24 -1.95 5.67
N PHE A 215 4.77 -2.86 4.84
CA PHE A 215 6.12 -3.38 5.04
C PHE A 215 7.19 -2.30 4.86
N ALA A 216 7.05 -1.44 3.85
CA ALA A 216 7.94 -0.28 3.65
C ALA A 216 7.93 0.65 4.87
N GLY A 217 6.77 0.89 5.46
CA GLY A 217 6.61 1.69 6.67
C GLY A 217 7.32 1.08 7.88
N LEU A 218 7.28 -0.26 8.03
CA LEU A 218 8.03 -0.95 9.08
C LEU A 218 9.53 -0.76 8.95
N ILE A 219 10.08 -0.93 7.74
CA ILE A 219 11.51 -0.73 7.45
C ILE A 219 11.90 0.71 7.77
N ASN A 220 11.13 1.69 7.28
CA ASN A 220 11.41 3.11 7.54
C ASN A 220 11.40 3.44 9.04
N LYS A 221 10.42 2.91 9.80
CA LYS A 221 10.32 3.14 11.24
C LYS A 221 11.49 2.50 12.02
N LYS A 222 11.91 1.30 11.64
CA LYS A 222 13.03 0.60 12.31
C LYS A 222 14.38 1.27 12.07
N SER A 223 14.58 1.88 10.90
CA SER A 223 15.80 2.66 10.59
C SER A 223 16.01 3.90 11.46
N GLN A 224 15.01 4.32 12.26
CA GLN A 224 15.08 5.51 13.13
C GLN A 224 15.38 5.20 14.59
N LYS A 225 15.37 3.93 14.99
CA LYS A 225 15.67 3.52 16.36
C LYS A 225 17.17 3.27 16.59
N ARG A 226 18.02 3.81 15.71
CA ARG A 226 19.48 3.80 15.85
C ARG A 226 19.95 5.15 16.37
#